data_AF-A0AAE0F8D1-F1
#
_entry.id   AF-A0AAE0F8D1-F1
#
_cell.length_a   1.000
_cell.length_b   1.000
_cell.length_c   1.000
_cell.angle_alpha   90.00
_cell.angle_beta   90.00
_cell.angle_gamma   90.00
#
_symmetry.space_group_name_H-M   'P 1'
#
loop_
_entity.id
_entity.type
_entity.pdbx_description
1 polymer ?
#
loop_
_entity_poly.entity_id
_entity_poly.type
_entity_poly.pdbx_seq_one_letter_code
_entity_poly.pdbx_strand_id
1 'polypeptide(L)'
;RSTSIVRLKPPLCGGAFDRRDLLRFALQEFPLYMSGCLFSNNRAPSTSHGALAINAMTLSQDLSHLILRSAFFNNSAGNAGAIMIATAPSNLLYFVLEGCTLAENTAVSGEGARGGVLLVQGGGVGFVRNSTFLSNRAESGAAAYAGDSFALHLIGCTFLSNRATGSQDITLSRGGALLATVEATLNMSDCAFTNNSADLGGAIHLEEAASGRVQASSLRENVASSGGAIRVQGFASMHLMGAHLALNRAVIETDWVSDCSAAGRDTSQCATGGAVIVTESADLQLQGTTAQENSAETYGGFLYCSTSGDVIIRDSSVLGNNAVRAGGGSIMWLLREGREPDIDTMSVLAENSAAYGTLGESLATDPQSFQLITNDSLFEAVTSGQAMPEVTFLYFDRYQTEVQFAQGVDADIFMEMTVISGEGTPLLEGQTSAKYQAGGATISGAVLYGYPNETYLTRLTVGGHDSLDLNVTLVELEVWAEGGLHVGRREGTVLSAMNHSHAYGPIASLERNADLSCGR
;
A
#
# COMPACT_ATOMS: atom_id res chain seq x y z
N ARG A 1 16.45 49.56 23.89
CA ARG A 1 15.07 49.94 23.51
C ARG A 1 15.12 50.80 22.25
N SER A 2 15.12 50.17 21.07
CA SER A 2 14.70 50.77 19.79
C SER A 2 14.76 49.67 18.73
N THR A 3 13.62 49.06 18.43
CA THR A 3 13.41 48.08 17.36
C THR A 3 13.53 48.78 16.00
N SER A 4 14.71 48.73 15.38
CA SER A 4 14.91 49.21 14.01
C SER A 4 14.56 48.07 13.05
N ILE A 5 13.30 48.01 12.60
CA ILE A 5 12.86 47.12 11.53
C ILE A 5 13.23 47.77 10.20
N VAL A 6 14.12 47.18 9.41
CA VAL A 6 14.36 47.61 8.03
C VAL A 6 13.17 47.15 7.17
N ARG A 7 12.13 47.97 7.06
CA ARG A 7 11.01 47.75 6.13
C ARG A 7 11.38 48.30 4.76
N LEU A 8 11.71 47.43 3.80
CA LEU A 8 11.76 47.81 2.39
C LEU A 8 10.31 47.99 1.90
N LYS A 9 9.89 49.22 1.56
CA LYS A 9 8.57 49.49 0.96
C LYS A 9 8.60 49.24 -0.56
N PRO A 10 7.54 48.68 -1.16
CA PRO A 10 7.42 48.53 -2.61
C PRO A 10 7.23 49.90 -3.30
N PRO A 11 7.66 50.10 -4.56
CA PRO A 11 7.70 49.10 -5.63
C PRO A 11 9.09 48.89 -6.25
N LEU A 12 9.31 47.72 -6.87
CA LEU A 12 10.51 47.33 -7.62
C LEU A 12 11.77 47.06 -6.78
N CYS A 13 11.76 45.99 -5.96
CA CYS A 13 13.01 45.28 -5.65
C CYS A 13 13.35 44.35 -6.84
N GLY A 14 13.62 44.93 -8.01
CA GLY A 14 14.00 44.21 -9.23
C GLY A 14 15.48 43.82 -9.28
N GLY A 15 16.09 43.53 -8.12
CA GLY A 15 17.50 43.16 -8.04
C GLY A 15 17.68 41.99 -7.07
N ALA A 16 18.50 41.03 -7.46
CA ALA A 16 19.01 40.00 -6.57
C ALA A 16 19.88 40.65 -5.48
N PHE A 17 19.62 40.34 -4.21
CA PHE A 17 20.49 40.77 -3.12
C PHE A 17 21.73 39.86 -3.07
N ASP A 18 22.93 40.40 -3.35
CA ASP A 18 24.20 39.66 -3.30
C ASP A 18 24.78 39.58 -1.87
N ARG A 19 25.73 38.67 -1.67
CA ARG A 19 26.44 38.32 -0.43
C ARG A 19 26.88 39.54 0.39
N ARG A 20 27.31 40.64 -0.23
CA ARG A 20 27.78 41.85 0.49
C ARG A 20 26.66 42.67 1.12
N ASP A 21 25.48 42.69 0.49
CA ASP A 21 24.34 43.46 0.99
C ASP A 21 23.69 42.71 2.14
N LEU A 22 23.54 41.38 2.04
CA LEU A 22 22.98 40.56 3.11
C LEU A 22 23.93 40.32 4.29
N LEU A 23 25.26 40.20 4.08
CA LEU A 23 26.20 40.13 5.21
C LEU A 23 26.16 41.38 6.08
N ARG A 24 25.94 42.56 5.48
CA ARG A 24 25.84 43.82 6.24
C ARG A 24 24.59 43.87 7.13
N PHE A 25 23.50 43.20 6.74
CA PHE A 25 22.29 43.07 7.55
C PHE A 25 22.38 41.93 8.56
N ALA A 26 23.03 40.82 8.20
CA ALA A 26 23.17 39.64 9.04
C ALA A 26 24.22 39.82 10.17
N LEU A 27 25.22 40.69 9.97
CA LEU A 27 26.20 41.08 10.99
C LEU A 27 25.71 42.22 11.91
N GLN A 28 24.56 42.82 11.62
CA GLN A 28 23.87 43.68 12.57
C GLN A 28 22.91 42.82 13.38
N GLU A 29 22.86 43.00 14.69
CA GLU A 29 22.08 42.24 15.69
C GLU A 29 20.54 42.28 15.51
N PHE A 30 20.03 42.45 14.29
CA PHE A 30 18.63 42.70 14.00
C PHE A 30 18.07 41.72 12.97
N PRO A 31 16.82 41.27 13.16
CA PRO A 31 16.15 40.40 12.21
C PRO A 31 15.85 41.14 10.89
N LEU A 32 16.08 40.49 9.76
CA LEU A 32 15.72 41.00 8.45
C LEU A 32 14.25 40.68 8.15
N TYR A 33 13.41 41.70 8.01
CA TYR A 33 11.98 41.55 7.77
C TYR A 33 11.60 42.12 6.39
N MET A 34 11.14 41.25 5.48
CA MET A 34 10.61 41.67 4.18
C MET A 34 9.16 41.23 4.03
N SER A 35 8.24 42.17 3.80
CA SER A 35 6.82 41.87 3.65
C SER A 35 6.20 42.73 2.56
N GLY A 36 5.35 42.10 1.73
CA GLY A 36 4.70 42.75 0.60
C GLY A 36 5.64 43.01 -0.58
N CYS A 37 6.79 42.33 -0.63
CA CYS A 37 7.72 42.43 -1.75
C CYS A 37 7.33 41.43 -2.85
N LEU A 38 7.56 41.82 -4.10
CA LEU A 38 7.51 40.92 -5.27
C LEU A 38 8.92 40.80 -5.84
N PHE A 39 9.46 39.59 -5.80
CA PHE A 39 10.71 39.21 -6.45
C PHE A 39 10.36 38.45 -7.72
N SER A 40 10.46 39.09 -8.87
CA SER A 40 10.04 38.49 -10.13
C SER A 40 11.08 38.57 -11.22
N ASN A 41 11.22 37.50 -12.02
CA ASN A 41 12.11 37.45 -13.18
C ASN A 41 13.60 37.66 -12.86
N ASN A 42 14.03 37.39 -11.63
CA ASN A 42 15.45 37.45 -11.30
C ASN A 42 16.16 36.24 -11.90
N ARG A 43 17.30 36.46 -12.58
CA ARG A 43 18.06 35.41 -13.27
C ARG A 43 19.53 35.43 -12.85
N ALA A 44 20.08 34.29 -12.47
CA ALA A 44 21.49 34.16 -12.13
C ALA A 44 22.16 32.94 -12.81
N PRO A 45 23.47 32.98 -13.13
CA PRO A 45 24.17 31.88 -13.80
C PRO A 45 24.36 30.61 -12.94
N SER A 46 24.95 29.56 -13.54
CA SER A 46 25.00 28.13 -13.14
C SER A 46 25.47 27.76 -11.72
N THR A 47 25.97 28.71 -10.91
CA THR A 47 26.36 28.44 -9.51
C THR A 47 25.71 29.40 -8.51
N SER A 48 24.76 30.21 -8.98
CA SER A 48 24.15 31.32 -8.23
C SER A 48 22.72 30.99 -7.79
N HIS A 49 22.06 31.98 -7.18
CA HIS A 49 20.71 31.91 -6.60
C HIS A 49 19.83 32.97 -7.25
N GLY A 50 18.52 32.73 -7.34
CA GLY A 50 17.63 33.59 -8.12
C GLY A 50 17.45 34.99 -7.55
N ALA A 51 16.79 35.10 -6.40
CA ALA A 51 16.33 36.38 -5.84
C ALA A 51 16.98 36.75 -4.50
N LEU A 52 17.21 35.77 -3.62
CA LEU A 52 17.74 35.99 -2.28
C LEU A 52 18.77 34.91 -1.92
N ALA A 53 19.92 35.32 -1.40
CA ALA A 53 20.99 34.39 -1.01
C ALA A 53 21.61 34.75 0.34
N ILE A 54 21.39 33.92 1.35
CA ILE A 54 22.13 33.97 2.61
C ILE A 54 23.21 32.89 2.56
N ASN A 55 24.47 33.31 2.48
CA ASN A 55 25.62 32.40 2.54
C ASN A 55 26.48 32.73 3.76
N ALA A 56 26.38 31.86 4.76
CA ALA A 56 27.01 31.96 6.07
C ALA A 56 28.03 30.85 6.34
N MET A 57 28.47 30.14 5.30
CA MET A 57 29.40 29.00 5.38
C MET A 57 30.74 29.34 6.08
N THR A 58 31.13 30.62 6.09
CA THR A 58 32.40 31.09 6.66
C THR A 58 32.23 31.88 7.96
N LEU A 59 31.00 32.01 8.47
CA LEU A 59 30.74 32.74 9.71
C LEU A 59 30.84 31.77 10.89
N SER A 60 31.36 32.23 12.02
CA SER A 60 31.46 31.46 13.27
C SER A 60 30.44 31.95 14.32
N GLN A 61 29.39 32.64 13.87
CA GLN A 61 28.38 33.26 14.72
C GLN A 61 26.98 32.91 14.21
N ASP A 62 26.06 32.78 15.15
CA ASP A 62 24.63 32.59 14.87
C ASP A 62 24.08 33.78 14.09
N LEU A 63 23.15 33.49 13.17
CA LEU A 63 22.54 34.51 12.32
C LEU A 63 21.18 34.96 12.87
N SER A 64 20.88 36.26 12.69
CA SER A 64 19.61 36.85 13.08
C SER A 64 18.43 36.29 12.27
N HIS A 65 17.21 36.39 12.83
CA HIS A 65 15.99 35.84 12.21
C HIS A 65 15.71 36.51 10.84
N LEU A 66 15.55 35.72 9.78
CA LEU A 66 14.95 36.18 8.52
C LEU A 66 13.44 35.95 8.57
N ILE A 67 12.63 36.97 8.31
CA ILE A 67 11.18 36.83 8.18
C ILE A 67 10.72 37.38 6.82
N LEU A 68 10.14 36.51 6.00
CA LEU A 68 9.65 36.80 4.67
C LEU A 68 8.13 36.60 4.59
N ARG A 69 7.42 37.60 4.04
CA ARG A 69 5.98 37.55 3.73
C ARG A 69 5.75 38.16 2.34
N SER A 70 6.24 37.48 1.31
CA SER A 70 6.48 38.04 -0.01
C SER A 70 6.20 37.04 -1.13
N ALA A 71 6.16 37.53 -2.36
CA ALA A 71 5.98 36.70 -3.55
C ALA A 71 7.30 36.54 -4.32
N PHE A 72 7.57 35.32 -4.78
CA PHE A 72 8.70 34.94 -5.62
C PHE A 72 8.17 34.30 -6.90
N PHE A 73 8.27 35.02 -8.02
CA PHE A 73 7.66 34.62 -9.28
C PHE A 73 8.66 34.52 -10.42
N ASN A 74 8.72 33.39 -11.12
CA ASN A 74 9.54 33.22 -12.32
C ASN A 74 11.02 33.60 -12.11
N ASN A 75 11.58 33.28 -10.94
CA ASN A 75 13.01 33.47 -10.68
C ASN A 75 13.77 32.23 -11.16
N SER A 76 15.00 32.42 -11.61
CA SER A 76 15.79 31.35 -12.20
C SER A 76 17.27 31.44 -11.83
N ALA A 77 17.87 30.34 -11.41
CA ALA A 77 19.31 30.28 -11.17
C ALA A 77 19.86 28.85 -11.24
N GLY A 78 21.17 28.67 -11.10
CA GLY A 78 21.80 27.34 -11.11
C GLY A 78 21.32 26.41 -9.99
N ASN A 79 21.46 26.83 -8.73
CA ASN A 79 21.30 25.94 -7.56
C ASN A 79 20.09 26.25 -6.68
N ALA A 80 19.45 27.41 -6.80
CA ALA A 80 18.23 27.72 -6.08
C ALA A 80 17.43 28.73 -6.89
N GLY A 81 16.27 28.34 -7.41
CA GLY A 81 15.56 29.18 -8.37
C GLY A 81 15.10 30.51 -7.77
N ALA A 82 14.89 30.62 -6.45
CA ALA A 82 14.51 31.87 -5.80
C ALA A 82 15.33 32.22 -4.54
N ILE A 83 15.40 31.32 -3.56
CA ILE A 83 15.93 31.58 -2.22
C ILE A 83 16.96 30.51 -1.88
N MET A 84 18.18 30.93 -1.57
CA MET A 84 19.19 30.05 -1.01
C MET A 84 19.58 30.50 0.40
N ILE A 85 19.65 29.54 1.31
CA ILE A 85 20.12 29.71 2.68
C ILE A 85 21.13 28.59 2.95
N ALA A 86 22.41 28.93 2.97
CA ALA A 86 23.50 28.00 3.24
C ALA A 86 24.30 28.48 4.45
N THR A 87 24.51 27.59 5.44
CA THR A 87 25.24 27.88 6.68
C THR A 87 26.32 26.84 6.93
N ALA A 88 27.29 27.16 7.79
CA ALA A 88 28.17 26.12 8.32
C ALA A 88 27.37 25.16 9.22
N PRO A 89 27.71 23.86 9.28
CA PRO A 89 27.03 22.90 10.16
C PRO A 89 27.00 23.30 11.64
N SER A 90 27.99 24.08 12.09
CA SER A 90 28.12 24.56 13.47
C SER A 90 27.27 25.79 13.80
N ASN A 91 26.61 26.41 12.83
CA ASN A 91 25.89 27.65 13.04
C ASN A 91 24.39 27.37 13.20
N LEU A 92 23.72 28.17 14.01
CA LEU A 92 22.25 28.17 14.06
C LEU A 92 21.75 29.39 13.28
N LEU A 93 21.11 29.14 12.14
CA LEU A 93 20.28 30.13 11.46
C LEU A 93 18.82 29.78 11.63
N TYR A 94 18.02 30.82 11.88
CA TYR A 94 16.58 30.73 11.93
C TYR A 94 15.95 31.57 10.82
N PHE A 95 15.00 31.00 10.08
CA PHE A 95 14.18 31.77 9.16
C PHE A 95 12.70 31.42 9.24
N VAL A 96 11.85 32.37 8.83
CA VAL A 96 10.41 32.21 8.66
C VAL A 96 9.99 32.71 7.28
N LEU A 97 9.33 31.86 6.51
CA LEU A 97 8.52 32.24 5.36
C LEU A 97 7.07 32.08 5.78
N GLU A 98 6.26 33.13 5.66
CA GLU A 98 4.87 33.09 6.10
C GLU A 98 3.95 33.81 5.11
N GLY A 99 2.91 33.11 4.63
CA GLY A 99 2.00 33.70 3.65
C GLY A 99 2.68 34.02 2.32
N CYS A 100 3.74 33.28 1.96
CA CYS A 100 4.48 33.51 0.72
C CYS A 100 3.82 32.78 -0.46
N THR A 101 3.90 33.39 -1.64
CA THR A 101 3.56 32.73 -2.91
C THR A 101 4.83 32.55 -3.72
N LEU A 102 5.24 31.31 -3.96
CA LEU A 102 6.48 30.96 -4.63
C LEU A 102 6.14 30.15 -5.88
N ALA A 103 6.07 30.83 -7.02
CA ALA A 103 5.51 30.27 -8.25
C ALA A 103 6.46 30.38 -9.44
N GLU A 104 6.47 29.34 -10.28
CA GLU A 104 7.19 29.29 -11.56
C GLU A 104 8.71 29.50 -11.45
N ASN A 105 9.30 29.26 -10.28
CA ASN A 105 10.74 29.41 -10.11
C ASN A 105 11.47 28.17 -10.61
N THR A 106 12.64 28.36 -11.21
CA THR A 106 13.38 27.30 -11.90
C THR A 106 14.85 27.26 -11.48
N ALA A 107 15.31 26.13 -10.94
CA ALA A 107 16.73 25.82 -10.88
C ALA A 107 17.17 25.19 -12.21
N VAL A 108 18.14 25.78 -12.92
CA VAL A 108 18.57 25.40 -14.27
C VAL A 108 20.00 24.86 -14.27
N SER A 109 20.12 23.59 -14.66
CA SER A 109 21.31 22.81 -15.05
C SER A 109 22.71 23.36 -14.72
N GLY A 110 23.40 22.55 -13.94
CA GLY A 110 24.81 22.57 -13.51
C GLY A 110 24.86 21.55 -12.38
N GLU A 111 25.84 20.63 -12.34
CA GLU A 111 25.89 19.48 -11.40
C GLU A 111 25.32 19.83 -10.01
N GLY A 112 24.05 19.46 -9.76
CA GLY A 112 23.36 19.78 -8.51
C GLY A 112 22.35 20.94 -8.52
N ALA A 113 21.57 21.13 -9.60
CA ALA A 113 20.47 22.11 -9.61
C ALA A 113 19.33 21.69 -8.65
N ARG A 114 19.44 22.13 -7.40
CA ARG A 114 18.59 21.77 -6.27
C ARG A 114 17.55 22.87 -6.01
N GLY A 115 16.49 22.59 -5.25
CA GLY A 115 15.65 23.61 -4.62
C GLY A 115 15.08 24.64 -5.62
N GLY A 116 14.12 24.24 -6.44
CA GLY A 116 13.59 25.13 -7.51
C GLY A 116 13.03 26.45 -6.98
N VAL A 117 12.64 26.49 -5.70
CA VAL A 117 12.46 27.74 -4.95
C VAL A 117 13.49 27.87 -3.85
N LEU A 118 13.48 26.95 -2.89
CA LEU A 118 14.18 27.07 -1.62
C LEU A 118 15.28 26.01 -1.51
N LEU A 119 16.52 26.45 -1.35
CA LEU A 119 17.62 25.57 -0.96
C LEU A 119 18.06 25.92 0.46
N VAL A 120 18.02 24.94 1.35
CA VAL A 120 18.55 25.04 2.71
C VAL A 120 19.63 23.99 2.94
N GLN A 121 20.80 24.43 3.39
CA GLN A 121 21.94 23.55 3.71
C GLN A 121 22.69 24.04 4.95
N GLY A 122 23.19 23.10 5.73
CA GLY A 122 23.99 23.32 6.93
C GLY A 122 23.18 23.28 8.22
N GLY A 123 23.75 23.80 9.30
CA GLY A 123 23.08 23.88 10.59
C GLY A 123 22.00 24.97 10.56
N GLY A 124 20.76 24.62 10.90
CA GLY A 124 19.70 25.61 11.00
C GLY A 124 18.29 25.04 11.13
N VAL A 125 17.36 25.95 11.42
CA VAL A 125 15.93 25.65 11.55
C VAL A 125 15.13 26.65 10.73
N GLY A 126 14.37 26.14 9.77
CA GLY A 126 13.50 26.92 8.91
C GLY A 126 12.04 26.66 9.23
N PHE A 127 11.21 27.71 9.21
CA PHE A 127 9.76 27.59 9.29
C PHE A 127 9.12 28.17 8.04
N VAL A 128 8.37 27.37 7.31
CA VAL A 128 7.51 27.83 6.21
C VAL A 128 6.07 27.59 6.64
N ARG A 129 5.27 28.65 6.66
CA ARG A 129 3.89 28.63 7.15
C ARG A 129 2.94 29.20 6.13
N ASN A 130 1.78 28.57 5.95
CA ASN A 130 0.68 29.10 5.15
C ASN A 130 1.13 29.63 3.78
N SER A 131 2.03 28.91 3.12
CA SER A 131 2.68 29.36 1.88
C SER A 131 2.40 28.38 0.74
N THR A 132 2.45 28.90 -0.48
CA THR A 132 2.13 28.12 -1.69
C THR A 132 3.36 28.02 -2.60
N PHE A 133 3.75 26.80 -2.94
CA PHE A 133 4.76 26.45 -3.94
C PHE A 133 4.04 25.92 -5.18
N LEU A 134 4.02 26.71 -6.25
CA LEU A 134 3.25 26.42 -7.46
C LEU A 134 4.14 26.30 -8.69
N SER A 135 4.07 25.17 -9.40
CA SER A 135 4.68 25.02 -10.72
C SER A 135 6.18 25.34 -10.76
N ASN A 136 6.91 25.04 -9.68
CA ASN A 136 8.35 25.23 -9.64
C ASN A 136 9.09 24.02 -10.23
N ARG A 137 10.29 24.26 -10.73
CA ARG A 137 11.09 23.28 -11.46
C ARG A 137 12.53 23.22 -10.96
N ALA A 138 13.08 22.02 -10.80
CA ALA A 138 14.50 21.79 -10.52
C ALA A 138 14.93 20.40 -11.01
N GLU A 139 16.20 20.03 -10.87
CA GLU A 139 16.61 18.62 -11.03
C GLU A 139 16.21 17.80 -9.80
N SER A 140 16.20 18.40 -8.61
CA SER A 140 15.78 17.76 -7.37
C SER A 140 15.20 18.75 -6.36
N GLY A 141 14.12 18.34 -5.67
CA GLY A 141 13.42 19.19 -4.71
C GLY A 141 12.85 20.44 -5.39
N ALA A 142 11.94 20.27 -6.35
CA ALA A 142 11.54 21.38 -7.22
C ALA A 142 10.88 22.55 -6.48
N ALA A 143 10.24 22.31 -5.34
CA ALA A 143 9.85 23.37 -4.43
C ALA A 143 10.97 23.66 -3.42
N ALA A 144 11.43 22.65 -2.67
CA ALA A 144 12.49 22.83 -1.69
C ALA A 144 13.45 21.65 -1.58
N TYR A 145 14.70 21.98 -1.28
CA TYR A 145 15.77 21.05 -0.96
C TYR A 145 16.30 21.34 0.44
N ALA A 146 16.44 20.30 1.27
CA ALA A 146 17.07 20.37 2.58
C ALA A 146 18.24 19.39 2.67
N GLY A 147 19.40 19.85 3.15
CA GLY A 147 20.60 19.03 3.31
C GLY A 147 21.41 19.40 4.54
N ASP A 148 22.37 18.54 4.89
CA ASP A 148 23.40 18.75 5.91
C ASP A 148 22.82 19.05 7.30
N SER A 149 21.96 18.15 7.79
CA SER A 149 21.28 18.22 9.10
C SER A 149 20.31 19.40 9.28
N PHE A 150 19.97 20.13 8.22
CA PHE A 150 19.03 21.24 8.30
C PHE A 150 17.61 20.76 8.67
N ALA A 151 16.97 21.43 9.62
CA ALA A 151 15.59 21.12 10.02
C ALA A 151 14.59 22.11 9.37
N LEU A 152 13.72 21.60 8.50
CA LEU A 152 12.69 22.40 7.82
C LEU A 152 11.28 22.02 8.32
N HIS A 153 10.58 22.98 8.89
CA HIS A 153 9.21 22.85 9.36
C HIS A 153 8.26 23.52 8.37
N LEU A 154 7.34 22.75 7.80
CA LEU A 154 6.35 23.14 6.80
C LEU A 154 4.95 23.00 7.43
N ILE A 155 4.21 24.10 7.58
CA ILE A 155 2.95 24.13 8.32
C ILE A 155 1.88 24.83 7.48
N GLY A 156 0.77 24.16 7.15
CA GLY A 156 -0.29 24.78 6.35
C GLY A 156 0.15 25.12 4.92
N CYS A 157 1.16 24.42 4.39
CA CYS A 157 1.74 24.73 3.07
C CYS A 157 1.06 23.94 1.95
N THR A 158 1.02 24.53 0.76
CA THR A 158 0.51 23.88 -0.46
C THR A 158 1.61 23.75 -1.49
N PHE A 159 1.82 22.53 -2.00
CA PHE A 159 2.76 22.19 -3.07
C PHE A 159 1.95 21.67 -4.26
N LEU A 160 1.79 22.50 -5.28
CA LEU A 160 0.95 22.23 -6.43
C LEU A 160 1.78 22.20 -7.71
N SER A 161 1.73 21.09 -8.44
CA SER A 161 2.32 20.97 -9.78
C SER A 161 3.81 21.28 -9.87
N ASN A 162 4.57 21.02 -8.80
CA ASN A 162 6.02 21.14 -8.83
C ASN A 162 6.62 19.92 -9.52
N ARG A 163 7.66 20.13 -10.35
CA ARG A 163 8.22 19.08 -11.19
C ARG A 163 9.74 19.03 -11.09
N ALA A 164 10.27 17.91 -10.64
CA ALA A 164 11.69 17.61 -10.83
C ALA A 164 11.89 17.03 -12.24
N THR A 165 12.90 17.50 -12.98
CA THR A 165 13.06 17.13 -14.41
C THR A 165 14.36 16.44 -14.78
N GLY A 166 15.20 16.11 -13.80
CA GLY A 166 16.45 15.37 -14.02
C GLY A 166 17.44 16.21 -14.81
N SER A 167 18.70 15.79 -14.85
CA SER A 167 19.67 16.42 -15.75
C SER A 167 19.75 15.62 -17.06
N GLN A 168 20.32 16.20 -18.11
CA GLN A 168 20.53 15.47 -19.37
C GLN A 168 21.54 14.31 -19.23
N ASP A 169 22.29 14.25 -18.12
CA ASP A 169 23.24 13.19 -17.79
C ASP A 169 22.64 12.23 -16.75
N ILE A 170 21.80 11.29 -17.20
CA ILE A 170 21.39 10.01 -16.53
C ILE A 170 21.11 10.09 -15.02
N THR A 171 20.72 11.26 -14.52
CA THR A 171 20.53 11.51 -13.09
C THR A 171 19.05 11.67 -12.86
N LEU A 172 18.48 10.60 -12.32
CA LEU A 172 17.10 10.52 -11.86
C LEU A 172 16.74 11.75 -11.03
N SER A 173 15.63 12.37 -11.41
CA SER A 173 15.04 13.49 -10.69
C SER A 173 14.39 13.03 -9.39
N ARG A 174 14.60 13.81 -8.32
CA ARG A 174 14.23 13.38 -6.95
C ARG A 174 13.35 14.40 -6.28
N GLY A 175 12.24 13.95 -5.70
CA GLY A 175 11.37 14.79 -4.89
C GLY A 175 10.70 15.87 -5.72
N GLY A 176 9.56 15.55 -6.35
CA GLY A 176 8.88 16.49 -7.25
C GLY A 176 8.44 17.78 -6.56
N ALA A 177 8.27 17.77 -5.24
CA ALA A 177 8.20 18.97 -4.41
C ALA A 177 9.43 19.09 -3.49
N LEU A 178 9.70 18.06 -2.69
CA LEU A 178 10.66 18.12 -1.59
C LEU A 178 11.72 17.02 -1.69
N LEU A 179 12.97 17.38 -1.50
CA LEU A 179 14.07 16.44 -1.24
C LEU A 179 14.72 16.78 0.10
N ALA A 180 14.92 15.77 0.95
CA ALA A 180 15.83 15.85 2.09
C ALA A 180 16.89 14.75 2.04
N THR A 181 18.11 15.13 2.38
CA THR A 181 19.29 14.26 2.34
C THR A 181 20.31 14.67 3.41
N VAL A 182 21.33 13.85 3.66
CA VAL A 182 22.41 14.09 4.63
C VAL A 182 21.84 14.50 5.99
N GLU A 183 21.11 13.59 6.63
CA GLU A 183 20.53 13.76 7.98
C GLU A 183 19.56 14.96 8.14
N ALA A 184 19.13 15.59 7.04
CA ALA A 184 18.16 16.67 7.09
C ALA A 184 16.79 16.18 7.59
N THR A 185 16.03 17.08 8.21
CA THR A 185 14.72 16.77 8.81
C THR A 185 13.61 17.58 8.15
N LEU A 186 12.56 16.90 7.67
CA LEU A 186 11.33 17.53 7.18
C LEU A 186 10.17 17.27 8.15
N ASN A 187 9.64 18.32 8.75
CA ASN A 187 8.45 18.25 9.59
C ASN A 187 7.28 18.95 8.90
N MET A 188 6.29 18.20 8.47
CA MET A 188 5.16 18.67 7.66
C MET A 188 3.85 18.46 8.44
N SER A 189 3.10 19.54 8.66
CA SER A 189 1.78 19.48 9.31
C SER A 189 0.75 20.30 8.54
N ASP A 190 -0.44 19.74 8.37
CA ASP A 190 -1.56 20.41 7.67
C ASP A 190 -1.19 20.86 6.25
N CYS A 191 -0.34 20.10 5.56
CA CYS A 191 0.15 20.40 4.22
C CYS A 191 -0.64 19.66 3.14
N ALA A 192 -0.61 20.20 1.91
CA ALA A 192 -1.18 19.57 0.73
C ALA A 192 -0.12 19.45 -0.38
N PHE A 193 0.06 18.25 -0.92
CA PHE A 193 0.93 17.95 -2.06
C PHE A 193 0.08 17.39 -3.19
N THR A 194 -0.13 18.18 -4.23
CA THR A 194 -1.03 17.82 -5.33
C THR A 194 -0.32 17.91 -6.67
N ASN A 195 -0.46 16.84 -7.47
CA ASN A 195 0.00 16.80 -8.85
C ASN A 195 1.51 17.12 -9.02
N ASN A 196 2.34 16.77 -8.04
CA ASN A 196 3.79 16.93 -8.16
C ASN A 196 4.39 15.70 -8.86
N SER A 197 5.50 15.89 -9.57
CA SER A 197 6.14 14.80 -10.29
C SER A 197 7.67 14.83 -10.29
N ALA A 198 8.25 13.64 -10.28
CA ALA A 198 9.68 13.37 -10.35
C ALA A 198 9.88 11.92 -10.79
N ASP A 199 11.11 11.49 -11.07
CA ASP A 199 11.37 10.07 -11.32
C ASP A 199 11.29 9.30 -10.00
N LEU A 200 11.83 9.87 -8.93
CA LEU A 200 11.91 9.25 -7.62
C LEU A 200 11.21 10.08 -6.55
N GLY A 201 10.06 9.61 -6.05
CA GLY A 201 9.26 10.31 -5.06
C GLY A 201 8.53 11.51 -5.68
N GLY A 202 7.31 11.29 -6.19
CA GLY A 202 6.60 12.31 -6.98
C GLY A 202 6.32 13.59 -6.21
N ALA A 203 6.16 13.52 -4.89
CA ALA A 203 6.13 14.67 -4.00
C ALA A 203 7.39 14.76 -3.14
N ILE A 204 7.73 13.70 -2.40
CA ILE A 204 8.75 13.73 -1.34
C ILE A 204 9.78 12.63 -1.59
N HIS A 205 11.05 12.97 -1.45
CA HIS A 205 12.16 12.02 -1.44
C HIS A 205 13.02 12.22 -0.20
N LEU A 206 13.31 11.14 0.52
CA LEU A 206 14.25 11.10 1.65
C LEU A 206 15.37 10.10 1.38
N GLU A 207 16.61 10.51 1.62
CA GLU A 207 17.78 9.66 1.52
C GLU A 207 18.89 10.03 2.50
N GLU A 208 19.95 9.22 2.57
CA GLU A 208 21.16 9.50 3.36
C GLU A 208 20.84 9.88 4.82
N ALA A 209 20.12 8.99 5.51
CA ALA A 209 19.67 9.13 6.89
C ALA A 209 18.78 10.36 7.18
N ALA A 210 18.19 10.99 6.16
CA ALA A 210 17.19 12.03 6.36
C ALA A 210 15.95 11.49 7.10
N SER A 211 15.25 12.38 7.81
CA SER A 211 14.00 12.03 8.50
C SER A 211 12.83 12.88 8.04
N GLY A 212 11.66 12.27 7.93
CA GLY A 212 10.42 12.93 7.55
C GLY A 212 9.28 12.61 8.48
N ARG A 213 8.50 13.63 8.83
CA ARG A 213 7.26 13.49 9.59
C ARG A 213 6.15 14.23 8.87
N VAL A 214 5.10 13.52 8.48
CA VAL A 214 3.91 14.08 7.82
C VAL A 214 2.72 13.89 8.75
N GLN A 215 2.09 14.97 9.17
CA GLN A 215 0.96 14.96 10.10
C GLN A 215 -0.24 15.67 9.48
N ALA A 216 -1.43 15.05 9.56
CA ALA A 216 -2.70 15.66 9.13
C ALA A 216 -2.63 16.31 7.73
N SER A 217 -1.90 15.68 6.81
CA SER A 217 -1.56 16.24 5.50
C SER A 217 -2.04 15.35 4.37
N SER A 218 -2.25 15.92 3.19
CA SER A 218 -2.72 15.20 2.02
C SER A 218 -1.67 15.16 0.90
N LEU A 219 -1.46 13.98 0.32
CA LEU A 219 -0.62 13.76 -0.85
C LEU A 219 -1.49 13.12 -1.94
N ARG A 220 -1.85 13.90 -2.96
CA ARG A 220 -2.78 13.45 -4.01
C ARG A 220 -2.25 13.62 -5.41
N GLU A 221 -2.58 12.68 -6.29
CA GLU A 221 -2.32 12.78 -7.73
C GLU A 221 -0.84 13.00 -8.08
N ASN A 222 0.08 12.64 -7.18
CA ASN A 222 1.50 12.76 -7.44
C ASN A 222 1.96 11.57 -8.30
N VAL A 223 2.93 11.83 -9.17
CA VAL A 223 3.36 10.87 -10.20
C VAL A 223 4.86 10.69 -10.15
N ALA A 224 5.32 9.44 -10.14
CA ALA A 224 6.74 9.12 -10.29
C ALA A 224 6.97 7.77 -10.98
N SER A 225 8.21 7.47 -11.35
CA SER A 225 8.57 6.11 -11.78
C SER A 225 8.79 5.18 -10.59
N SER A 226 9.11 5.69 -9.40
CA SER A 226 9.10 4.92 -8.15
C SER A 226 8.67 5.77 -6.97
N GLY A 227 7.68 5.29 -6.21
CA GLY A 227 7.10 6.04 -5.10
C GLY A 227 6.26 7.21 -5.60
N GLY A 228 5.05 6.93 -6.10
CA GLY A 228 4.22 7.93 -6.79
C GLY A 228 4.03 9.22 -5.99
N ALA A 229 3.98 9.14 -4.65
CA ALA A 229 4.10 10.30 -3.77
C ALA A 229 5.43 10.37 -3.02
N ILE A 230 5.86 9.27 -2.39
CA ILE A 230 6.95 9.27 -1.41
C ILE A 230 7.97 8.19 -1.76
N ARG A 231 9.26 8.55 -1.71
CA ARG A 231 10.37 7.60 -1.67
C ARG A 231 11.23 7.79 -0.43
N VAL A 232 11.58 6.69 0.22
CA VAL A 232 12.45 6.65 1.41
C VAL A 232 13.56 5.62 1.17
N GLN A 233 14.83 6.02 1.27
CA GLN A 233 15.96 5.13 1.04
C GLN A 233 17.19 5.48 1.90
N GLY A 234 18.22 4.62 1.88
CA GLY A 234 19.53 4.91 2.47
C GLY A 234 19.48 5.27 3.94
N PHE A 235 18.91 4.38 4.78
CA PHE A 235 18.72 4.59 6.23
C PHE A 235 17.82 5.78 6.61
N ALA A 236 17.11 6.38 5.66
CA ALA A 236 16.14 7.42 5.96
C ALA A 236 14.90 6.86 6.67
N SER A 237 14.14 7.73 7.34
CA SER A 237 12.91 7.34 8.05
C SER A 237 11.75 8.26 7.69
N MET A 238 10.55 7.68 7.54
CA MET A 238 9.31 8.43 7.32
C MET A 238 8.23 8.02 8.32
N HIS A 239 7.57 9.00 8.94
CA HIS A 239 6.40 8.78 9.80
C HIS A 239 5.20 9.57 9.29
N LEU A 240 4.15 8.87 8.86
CA LEU A 240 2.87 9.42 8.41
C LEU A 240 1.82 9.25 9.53
N MET A 241 1.23 10.34 10.00
CA MET A 241 0.14 10.28 11.00
C MET A 241 -1.07 11.08 10.56
N GLY A 242 -2.24 10.44 10.50
CA GLY A 242 -3.44 11.11 10.01
C GLY A 242 -3.28 11.62 8.58
N ALA A 243 -2.36 11.04 7.80
CA ALA A 243 -2.09 11.48 6.45
C ALA A 243 -3.08 10.85 5.46
N HIS A 244 -3.26 11.49 4.30
CA HIS A 244 -4.14 11.00 3.25
C HIS A 244 -3.40 10.93 1.91
N LEU A 245 -3.08 9.71 1.47
CA LEU A 245 -2.38 9.42 0.23
C LEU A 245 -3.40 8.89 -0.78
N ALA A 246 -3.74 9.68 -1.80
CA ALA A 246 -4.76 9.26 -2.76
C ALA A 246 -4.39 9.49 -4.22
N LEU A 247 -4.79 8.59 -5.10
CA LEU A 247 -4.64 8.74 -6.55
C LEU A 247 -3.19 8.96 -7.01
N ASN A 248 -2.20 8.57 -6.19
CA ASN A 248 -0.81 8.67 -6.58
C ASN A 248 -0.46 7.52 -7.53
N ARG A 249 0.46 7.77 -8.45
CA ARG A 249 0.74 6.86 -9.55
C ARG A 249 2.23 6.60 -9.71
N ALA A 250 2.61 5.33 -9.71
CA ALA A 250 3.93 4.87 -10.15
C ALA A 250 3.85 4.38 -11.60
N VAL A 251 4.38 5.15 -12.54
CA VAL A 251 4.28 4.93 -14.00
C VAL A 251 5.59 5.24 -14.72
N ILE A 252 5.87 4.55 -15.82
CA ILE A 252 6.98 4.88 -16.70
C ILE A 252 6.46 5.80 -17.82
N GLU A 253 6.63 7.12 -17.68
CA GLU A 253 6.39 8.03 -18.81
C GLU A 253 7.49 7.90 -19.86
N THR A 254 7.17 8.07 -21.15
CA THR A 254 8.08 7.84 -22.27
C THR A 254 9.35 8.69 -22.24
N ASP A 255 9.32 9.82 -21.54
CA ASP A 255 10.48 10.70 -21.31
C ASP A 255 11.37 10.24 -20.14
N TRP A 256 10.90 9.29 -19.32
CA TRP A 256 11.59 8.69 -18.15
C TRP A 256 12.22 7.32 -18.45
N VAL A 257 12.02 6.81 -19.67
CA VAL A 257 12.36 5.43 -20.10
C VAL A 257 13.87 5.13 -20.10
N SER A 258 14.73 6.14 -20.15
CA SER A 258 16.18 5.91 -20.15
C SER A 258 16.72 5.43 -18.80
N ASP A 259 16.11 5.77 -17.66
CA ASP A 259 16.78 5.55 -16.37
C ASP A 259 16.61 4.16 -15.77
N CYS A 260 15.50 3.46 -16.04
CA CYS A 260 15.27 2.09 -15.57
C CYS A 260 16.26 1.08 -16.15
N SER A 261 16.83 1.38 -17.32
CA SER A 261 17.80 0.52 -18.02
C SER A 261 19.22 1.10 -18.04
N ALA A 262 19.40 2.44 -18.03
CA ALA A 262 20.72 3.07 -18.03
C ALA A 262 21.38 3.13 -16.64
N ALA A 263 20.62 3.12 -15.54
CA ALA A 263 21.18 3.13 -14.18
C ALA A 263 21.72 1.76 -13.72
N GLY A 264 21.73 0.74 -14.58
CA GLY A 264 22.13 -0.63 -14.21
C GLY A 264 21.21 -1.30 -13.18
N ARG A 265 20.03 -0.72 -12.92
CA ARG A 265 19.01 -1.28 -12.01
C ARG A 265 18.19 -2.34 -12.73
N ASP A 266 17.73 -3.32 -11.98
CA ASP A 266 16.77 -4.31 -12.47
C ASP A 266 15.45 -3.59 -12.78
N THR A 267 14.99 -3.69 -14.03
CA THR A 267 13.71 -3.13 -14.53
C THR A 267 12.49 -3.58 -13.71
N SER A 268 12.66 -4.57 -12.84
CA SER A 268 11.68 -5.02 -11.84
C SER A 268 11.34 -3.97 -10.76
N GLN A 269 12.16 -2.93 -10.54
CA GLN A 269 11.91 -1.89 -9.53
C GLN A 269 11.21 -0.64 -10.08
N CYS A 270 10.99 -0.56 -11.39
CA CYS A 270 10.32 0.59 -12.01
C CYS A 270 8.80 0.45 -12.01
N ALA A 271 8.12 1.59 -11.95
CA ALA A 271 6.68 1.71 -11.73
C ALA A 271 6.22 0.90 -10.51
N THR A 272 6.91 1.05 -9.38
CA THR A 272 6.58 0.38 -8.11
C THR A 272 6.28 1.38 -7.01
N GLY A 273 5.47 0.97 -6.04
CA GLY A 273 5.08 1.80 -4.90
C GLY A 273 4.18 2.96 -5.35
N GLY A 274 2.95 2.67 -5.73
CA GLY A 274 2.03 3.64 -6.34
C GLY A 274 1.82 4.88 -5.48
N ALA A 275 1.90 4.76 -4.15
CA ALA A 275 2.05 5.91 -3.26
C ALA A 275 3.45 6.00 -2.65
N VAL A 276 3.96 4.91 -2.09
CA VAL A 276 5.15 4.90 -1.24
C VAL A 276 6.10 3.79 -1.67
N ILE A 277 7.40 4.10 -1.68
CA ILE A 277 8.45 3.09 -1.78
C ILE A 277 9.50 3.26 -0.68
N VAL A 278 9.93 2.14 -0.10
CA VAL A 278 10.92 2.08 0.99
C VAL A 278 12.01 1.07 0.65
N THR A 279 13.27 1.51 0.61
CA THR A 279 14.40 0.65 0.24
C THR A 279 15.63 0.89 1.11
N GLU A 280 16.66 0.05 0.98
CA GLU A 280 18.02 0.35 1.50
C GLU A 280 18.07 0.67 3.01
N SER A 281 17.54 -0.24 3.83
CA SER A 281 17.51 -0.12 5.31
C SER A 281 16.74 1.11 5.84
N ALA A 282 15.87 1.69 5.03
CA ALA A 282 14.97 2.76 5.45
C ALA A 282 13.77 2.23 6.25
N ASP A 283 13.24 3.10 7.11
CA ASP A 283 12.09 2.84 7.99
C ASP A 283 10.85 3.60 7.52
N LEU A 284 9.67 3.00 7.73
CA LEU A 284 8.38 3.62 7.47
C LEU A 284 7.38 3.30 8.59
N GLN A 285 6.75 4.34 9.13
CA GLN A 285 5.67 4.21 10.10
C GLN A 285 4.41 4.91 9.61
N LEU A 286 3.27 4.20 9.64
CA LEU A 286 1.94 4.72 9.38
C LEU A 286 1.08 4.59 10.64
N GLN A 287 0.41 5.67 11.01
CA GLN A 287 -0.57 5.70 12.10
C GLN A 287 -1.80 6.49 11.67
N GLY A 288 -3.02 5.94 11.78
CA GLY A 288 -4.22 6.72 11.46
C GLY A 288 -4.26 7.19 10.00
N THR A 289 -3.52 6.54 9.09
CA THR A 289 -3.28 7.04 7.72
C THR A 289 -4.21 6.36 6.74
N THR A 290 -4.74 7.11 5.77
CA THR A 290 -5.56 6.57 4.69
C THR A 290 -4.78 6.59 3.38
N ALA A 291 -4.61 5.43 2.75
CA ALA A 291 -4.05 5.26 1.42
C ALA A 291 -5.12 4.71 0.48
N GLN A 292 -5.62 5.53 -0.45
CA GLN A 292 -6.70 5.11 -1.34
C GLN A 292 -6.41 5.30 -2.83
N GLU A 293 -6.88 4.37 -3.66
CA GLU A 293 -6.90 4.51 -5.12
C GLU A 293 -5.53 4.84 -5.73
N ASN A 294 -4.44 4.45 -5.06
CA ASN A 294 -3.09 4.62 -5.60
C ASN A 294 -2.79 3.48 -6.59
N SER A 295 -1.96 3.74 -7.59
CA SER A 295 -1.71 2.77 -8.66
C SER A 295 -0.25 2.62 -9.05
N ALA A 296 0.16 1.41 -9.43
CA ALA A 296 1.49 1.08 -9.91
C ALA A 296 1.42 0.18 -11.16
N GLU A 297 2.25 0.43 -12.18
CA GLU A 297 2.28 -0.45 -13.37
C GLU A 297 2.98 -1.79 -13.12
N THR A 298 3.80 -1.88 -12.07
CA THR A 298 4.56 -3.10 -11.77
C THR A 298 4.10 -3.70 -10.44
N TYR A 299 4.52 -3.15 -9.30
CA TYR A 299 4.34 -3.76 -7.97
C TYR A 299 3.92 -2.76 -6.89
N GLY A 300 3.09 -3.20 -5.94
CA GLY A 300 2.70 -2.43 -4.75
C GLY A 300 1.91 -1.16 -5.08
N GLY A 301 0.60 -1.27 -5.34
CA GLY A 301 -0.24 -0.15 -5.74
C GLY A 301 -0.30 0.97 -4.70
N PHE A 302 -0.17 0.63 -3.42
CA PHE A 302 0.09 1.58 -2.34
C PHE A 302 1.58 1.61 -1.97
N LEU A 303 2.13 0.50 -1.48
CA LEU A 303 3.46 0.41 -0.89
C LEU A 303 4.31 -0.68 -1.55
N TYR A 304 5.55 -0.35 -1.86
CA TYR A 304 6.60 -1.32 -2.16
C TYR A 304 7.73 -1.20 -1.13
N CYS A 305 8.19 -2.33 -0.59
CA CYS A 305 9.32 -2.34 0.34
C CYS A 305 10.38 -3.41 -0.01
N SER A 306 11.62 -2.96 -0.13
CA SER A 306 12.82 -3.80 -0.26
C SER A 306 13.88 -3.28 0.71
N THR A 307 13.58 -3.43 2.00
CA THR A 307 14.34 -2.81 3.08
C THR A 307 14.48 -3.78 4.24
N SER A 308 15.64 -3.74 4.90
CA SER A 308 15.89 -4.40 6.18
C SER A 308 15.40 -3.59 7.39
N GLY A 309 14.97 -2.33 7.16
CA GLY A 309 14.39 -1.45 8.17
C GLY A 309 12.95 -1.85 8.53
N ASP A 310 12.40 -1.16 9.54
CA ASP A 310 11.08 -1.44 10.07
C ASP A 310 9.99 -0.75 9.24
N VAL A 311 9.03 -1.54 8.77
CA VAL A 311 7.81 -1.04 8.12
C VAL A 311 6.63 -1.39 9.01
N ILE A 312 6.01 -0.37 9.62
CA ILE A 312 4.98 -0.51 10.64
C ILE A 312 3.72 0.22 10.20
N ILE A 313 2.58 -0.45 10.19
CA ILE A 313 1.26 0.10 9.85
C ILE A 313 0.31 -0.13 11.01
N ARG A 314 -0.28 0.96 11.53
CA ARG A 314 -1.19 0.95 12.67
C ARG A 314 -2.44 1.77 12.38
N ASP A 315 -3.59 1.27 12.80
CA ASP A 315 -4.87 2.00 12.76
C ASP A 315 -5.08 2.73 11.40
N SER A 316 -4.75 2.07 10.30
CA SER A 316 -4.66 2.70 8.97
C SER A 316 -5.58 2.02 7.97
N SER A 317 -5.98 2.75 6.92
CA SER A 317 -6.92 2.26 5.93
C SER A 317 -6.30 2.29 4.54
N VAL A 318 -6.20 1.13 3.90
CA VAL A 318 -5.59 0.92 2.58
C VAL A 318 -6.67 0.42 1.63
N LEU A 319 -7.23 1.31 0.80
CA LEU A 319 -8.47 1.09 0.06
C LEU A 319 -8.30 1.23 -1.46
N GLY A 320 -8.78 0.28 -2.26
CA GLY A 320 -8.90 0.48 -3.72
C GLY A 320 -7.57 0.67 -4.47
N ASN A 321 -6.43 0.29 -3.89
CA ASN A 321 -5.12 0.45 -4.51
C ASN A 321 -4.86 -0.68 -5.52
N ASN A 322 -4.15 -0.37 -6.60
CA ASN A 322 -4.02 -1.27 -7.75
C ASN A 322 -2.58 -1.39 -8.26
N ALA A 323 -2.08 -2.63 -8.41
CA ALA A 323 -0.86 -2.93 -9.16
C ALA A 323 -1.16 -3.80 -10.39
N VAL A 324 -0.52 -3.52 -11.52
CA VAL A 324 -0.81 -4.21 -12.81
C VAL A 324 -0.10 -5.57 -12.97
N ARG A 325 1.14 -5.76 -12.48
CA ARG A 325 1.89 -7.02 -12.72
C ARG A 325 1.85 -8.03 -11.57
N ALA A 326 2.33 -7.69 -10.37
CA ALA A 326 2.34 -8.64 -9.23
C ALA A 326 2.47 -7.95 -7.87
N GLY A 327 2.64 -8.74 -6.80
CA GLY A 327 3.06 -8.24 -5.50
C GLY A 327 1.95 -7.71 -4.61
N GLY A 328 0.76 -8.31 -4.72
CA GLY A 328 -0.29 -8.08 -3.74
C GLY A 328 -0.91 -6.69 -3.78
N GLY A 329 -1.24 -6.18 -4.98
CA GLY A 329 -2.17 -5.07 -5.31
C GLY A 329 -2.09 -3.75 -4.55
N SER A 330 -2.02 -3.76 -3.21
CA SER A 330 -1.69 -2.64 -2.35
C SER A 330 -0.28 -2.69 -1.76
N ILE A 331 0.22 -3.81 -1.22
CA ILE A 331 1.51 -3.87 -0.50
C ILE A 331 2.42 -5.01 -1.02
N MET A 332 3.61 -4.66 -1.51
CA MET A 332 4.64 -5.62 -1.95
C MET A 332 5.87 -5.58 -1.03
N TRP A 333 6.42 -6.75 -0.67
CA TRP A 333 7.75 -6.84 -0.05
C TRP A 333 8.64 -7.94 -0.64
N LEU A 334 9.96 -7.73 -0.58
CA LEU A 334 10.95 -8.71 -1.06
C LEU A 334 11.64 -9.47 0.09
N LEU A 335 11.34 -10.77 0.23
CA LEU A 335 11.92 -11.65 1.27
C LEU A 335 13.45 -11.73 1.27
N ARG A 336 14.10 -11.50 0.12
CA ARG A 336 15.57 -11.55 0.02
C ARG A 336 16.27 -10.36 0.63
N GLU A 337 15.60 -9.21 0.71
CA GLU A 337 16.17 -7.94 1.14
C GLU A 337 15.42 -7.31 2.33
N GLY A 338 14.27 -7.87 2.72
CA GLY A 338 13.42 -7.29 3.75
C GLY A 338 12.51 -8.26 4.48
N ARG A 339 11.82 -7.71 5.47
CA ARG A 339 10.85 -8.42 6.33
C ARG A 339 9.43 -8.09 5.88
N GLU A 340 8.49 -8.96 6.23
CA GLU A 340 7.05 -8.65 6.12
C GLU A 340 6.75 -7.37 6.91
N PRO A 341 5.98 -6.41 6.35
CA PRO A 341 5.48 -5.27 7.10
C PRO A 341 4.69 -5.71 8.34
N ASP A 342 4.93 -5.04 9.46
CA ASP A 342 4.17 -5.26 10.68
C ASP A 342 2.88 -4.44 10.61
N ILE A 343 1.73 -5.12 10.46
CA ILE A 343 0.40 -4.51 10.34
C ILE A 343 -0.46 -4.96 11.54
N ASP A 344 -1.13 -4.01 12.21
CA ASP A 344 -2.06 -4.35 13.30
C ASP A 344 -3.44 -4.79 12.81
N THR A 345 -4.21 -5.41 13.71
CA THR A 345 -5.58 -5.89 13.44
C THR A 345 -6.61 -4.77 13.31
N MET A 346 -6.24 -3.52 13.64
CA MET A 346 -7.12 -2.36 13.49
C MET A 346 -7.01 -1.74 12.10
N SER A 347 -5.94 -2.05 11.37
CA SER A 347 -5.76 -1.58 10.00
C SER A 347 -6.65 -2.37 9.04
N VAL A 348 -7.22 -1.67 8.06
CA VAL A 348 -8.15 -2.21 7.07
C VAL A 348 -7.51 -2.19 5.70
N LEU A 349 -7.42 -3.35 5.05
CA LEU A 349 -7.00 -3.49 3.66
C LEU A 349 -8.19 -3.99 2.85
N ALA A 350 -8.83 -3.13 2.04
CA ALA A 350 -10.04 -3.51 1.31
C ALA A 350 -10.04 -3.00 -0.13
N GLU A 351 -10.77 -3.67 -1.02
CA GLU A 351 -10.99 -3.27 -2.42
C GLU A 351 -9.71 -3.12 -3.27
N ASN A 352 -8.57 -3.53 -2.75
CA ASN A 352 -7.29 -3.50 -3.48
C ASN A 352 -7.25 -4.64 -4.50
N SER A 353 -6.52 -4.47 -5.62
CA SER A 353 -6.43 -5.53 -6.65
C SER A 353 -5.79 -6.84 -6.16
N ALA A 354 -5.10 -6.76 -5.02
CA ALA A 354 -4.74 -7.80 -4.08
C ALA A 354 -4.30 -7.08 -2.78
N ALA A 355 -4.43 -7.73 -1.62
CA ALA A 355 -4.13 -7.07 -0.34
C ALA A 355 -2.62 -6.87 -0.15
N TYR A 356 -1.81 -7.93 -0.23
CA TYR A 356 -0.37 -7.89 -0.04
C TYR A 356 0.33 -9.15 -0.62
N GLY A 357 1.65 -9.12 -0.90
CA GLY A 357 2.35 -10.29 -1.48
C GLY A 357 3.85 -10.12 -1.75
N THR A 358 4.50 -11.17 -2.28
CA THR A 358 5.95 -11.23 -2.59
C THR A 358 6.23 -11.57 -4.08
N LEU A 359 7.51 -11.59 -4.50
CA LEU A 359 7.89 -11.94 -5.88
C LEU A 359 7.43 -13.36 -6.26
N GLY A 360 6.43 -13.45 -7.13
CA GLY A 360 5.87 -14.71 -7.63
C GLY A 360 4.54 -15.11 -6.99
N GLU A 361 4.13 -14.42 -5.92
CA GLU A 361 2.88 -14.65 -5.21
C GLU A 361 2.04 -13.37 -5.25
N SER A 362 1.12 -13.29 -6.23
CA SER A 362 0.15 -12.18 -6.36
C SER A 362 -1.09 -12.36 -5.46
N LEU A 363 -1.04 -13.29 -4.53
CA LEU A 363 -2.19 -13.77 -3.76
C LEU A 363 -1.96 -13.44 -2.29
N ALA A 364 -3.01 -13.07 -1.56
CA ALA A 364 -2.92 -12.94 -0.11
C ALA A 364 -2.33 -14.25 0.44
N THR A 365 -1.11 -14.17 0.97
CA THR A 365 -0.19 -15.32 1.00
C THR A 365 -0.55 -16.38 2.03
N ASP A 366 -1.63 -16.22 2.79
CA ASP A 366 -1.87 -17.09 3.94
C ASP A 366 -3.32 -16.98 4.49
N PRO A 367 -4.31 -17.65 3.88
CA PRO A 367 -5.64 -17.80 4.49
C PRO A 367 -5.49 -18.54 5.84
N GLN A 368 -5.75 -17.84 6.95
CA GLN A 368 -5.62 -18.40 8.31
C GLN A 368 -6.93 -18.86 8.91
N SER A 369 -8.06 -18.40 8.37
CA SER A 369 -9.38 -18.75 8.87
C SER A 369 -10.39 -18.81 7.73
N PHE A 370 -11.52 -19.46 7.97
CA PHE A 370 -12.63 -19.46 7.04
C PHE A 370 -13.93 -19.22 7.79
N GLN A 371 -14.90 -18.64 7.09
CA GLN A 371 -16.27 -18.55 7.57
C GLN A 371 -17.15 -19.45 6.71
N LEU A 372 -17.93 -20.29 7.38
CA LEU A 372 -18.97 -21.09 6.77
C LEU A 372 -20.25 -20.25 6.68
N ILE A 373 -20.81 -20.11 5.48
CA ILE A 373 -22.13 -19.52 5.28
C ILE A 373 -23.08 -20.65 4.90
N THR A 374 -24.04 -20.89 5.78
CA THR A 374 -25.08 -21.93 5.65
C THR A 374 -26.46 -21.34 5.89
N ASN A 375 -27.50 -21.98 5.37
CA ASN A 375 -28.85 -21.76 5.91
C ASN A 375 -28.91 -22.36 7.33
N ASP A 376 -29.45 -21.62 8.31
CA ASP A 376 -29.41 -21.91 9.77
C ASP A 376 -29.94 -23.31 10.19
N SER A 377 -30.58 -24.06 9.29
CA SER A 377 -31.22 -25.36 9.56
C SER A 377 -30.34 -26.59 9.25
N LEU A 378 -29.06 -26.42 8.90
CA LEU A 378 -28.20 -27.47 8.33
C LEU A 378 -27.69 -28.53 9.33
N PHE A 379 -27.85 -28.32 10.64
CA PHE A 379 -27.29 -29.19 11.68
C PHE A 379 -28.29 -30.20 12.27
N GLU A 380 -29.51 -30.28 11.74
CA GLU A 380 -30.49 -31.31 12.10
C GLU A 380 -30.47 -32.44 11.06
N ALA A 381 -30.36 -33.69 11.54
CA ALA A 381 -30.14 -34.93 10.79
C ALA A 381 -30.67 -34.97 9.34
N VAL A 382 -29.78 -35.26 8.36
CA VAL A 382 -30.14 -35.53 6.97
C VAL A 382 -30.50 -37.01 6.84
N THR A 383 -31.60 -37.30 6.15
CA THR A 383 -32.03 -38.68 5.91
C THR A 383 -31.23 -39.28 4.73
N SER A 384 -30.87 -40.56 4.80
CA SER A 384 -30.20 -41.27 3.69
C SER A 384 -30.93 -41.04 2.36
N GLY A 385 -30.21 -40.62 1.33
CA GLY A 385 -30.75 -40.33 0.00
C GLY A 385 -31.29 -38.90 -0.20
N GLN A 386 -31.24 -38.03 0.81
CA GLN A 386 -31.54 -36.60 0.63
C GLN A 386 -30.29 -35.80 0.24
N ALA A 387 -30.49 -34.81 -0.64
CA ALA A 387 -29.46 -33.88 -1.03
C ALA A 387 -29.16 -32.89 0.10
N MET A 388 -27.88 -32.61 0.31
CA MET A 388 -27.44 -31.59 1.27
C MET A 388 -27.71 -30.18 0.73
N PRO A 389 -28.08 -29.24 1.63
CA PRO A 389 -28.17 -27.82 1.31
C PRO A 389 -26.83 -27.24 0.84
N GLU A 390 -26.90 -26.13 0.11
CA GLU A 390 -25.72 -25.41 -0.38
C GLU A 390 -24.89 -24.85 0.77
N VAL A 391 -23.56 -24.98 0.66
CA VAL A 391 -22.59 -24.50 1.64
C VAL A 391 -21.57 -23.62 0.92
N THR A 392 -21.41 -22.37 1.38
CA THR A 392 -20.42 -21.42 0.85
C THR A 392 -19.29 -21.18 1.86
N PHE A 393 -18.05 -21.18 1.37
CA PHE A 393 -16.85 -20.96 2.16
C PHE A 393 -16.20 -19.63 1.78
N LEU A 394 -15.98 -18.76 2.76
CA LEU A 394 -15.15 -17.56 2.61
C LEU A 394 -13.82 -17.77 3.33
N TYR A 395 -12.70 -17.42 2.69
CA TYR A 395 -11.39 -17.40 3.35
C TYR A 395 -11.10 -16.02 3.90
N PHE A 396 -10.46 -15.99 5.06
CA PHE A 396 -9.94 -14.79 5.68
C PHE A 396 -8.46 -14.99 5.99
N ASP A 397 -7.67 -13.96 5.71
CA ASP A 397 -6.27 -13.95 6.08
C ASP A 397 -6.08 -13.75 7.60
N ARG A 398 -4.82 -13.75 8.05
CA ARG A 398 -4.47 -13.51 9.47
C ARG A 398 -4.95 -12.16 10.01
N TYR A 399 -5.32 -11.23 9.13
CA TYR A 399 -5.81 -9.89 9.45
C TYR A 399 -7.34 -9.78 9.33
N GLN A 400 -8.04 -10.92 9.19
CA GLN A 400 -9.50 -10.98 9.03
C GLN A 400 -10.03 -10.26 7.79
N THR A 401 -9.19 -10.12 6.76
CA THR A 401 -9.61 -9.61 5.45
C THR A 401 -9.98 -10.79 4.55
N GLU A 402 -11.10 -10.67 3.84
CA GLU A 402 -11.54 -11.70 2.89
C GLU A 402 -10.49 -11.88 1.78
N VAL A 403 -9.99 -13.10 1.62
CA VAL A 403 -9.00 -13.45 0.60
C VAL A 403 -9.70 -13.60 -0.74
N GLN A 404 -9.36 -12.75 -1.70
CA GLN A 404 -9.73 -12.96 -3.09
C GLN A 404 -8.58 -13.63 -3.85
N PHE A 405 -8.78 -14.88 -4.25
CA PHE A 405 -7.84 -15.57 -5.11
C PHE A 405 -8.02 -15.14 -6.58
N ALA A 406 -6.91 -15.00 -7.30
CA ALA A 406 -6.94 -14.81 -8.74
C ALA A 406 -7.60 -16.02 -9.44
N GLN A 407 -8.21 -15.82 -10.61
CA GLN A 407 -8.79 -16.91 -11.39
C GLN A 407 -7.75 -18.03 -11.62
N GLY A 408 -8.09 -19.26 -11.24
CA GLY A 408 -7.27 -20.45 -11.47
C GLY A 408 -6.36 -20.88 -10.30
N VAL A 409 -6.49 -20.28 -9.12
CA VAL A 409 -5.86 -20.82 -7.90
C VAL A 409 -6.82 -21.81 -7.26
N ASP A 410 -6.44 -23.08 -7.31
CA ASP A 410 -7.23 -24.18 -6.78
C ASP A 410 -6.93 -24.37 -5.28
N ALA A 411 -7.80 -23.86 -4.41
CA ALA A 411 -7.96 -24.48 -3.10
C ALA A 411 -9.01 -25.57 -3.25
N ASP A 412 -8.61 -26.83 -3.08
CA ASP A 412 -9.52 -27.95 -3.19
C ASP A 412 -10.24 -28.17 -1.85
N ILE A 413 -11.56 -28.07 -1.89
CA ILE A 413 -12.42 -28.52 -0.79
C ILE A 413 -12.87 -29.93 -1.11
N PHE A 414 -12.65 -30.86 -0.19
CA PHE A 414 -13.07 -32.25 -0.30
C PHE A 414 -14.04 -32.61 0.81
N MET A 415 -15.06 -33.36 0.45
CA MET A 415 -16.00 -33.95 1.38
C MET A 415 -15.73 -35.45 1.49
N GLU A 416 -15.57 -35.93 2.72
CA GLU A 416 -15.36 -37.34 3.04
C GLU A 416 -16.39 -37.80 4.08
N MET A 417 -16.79 -39.07 4.02
CA MET A 417 -17.69 -39.67 5.00
C MET A 417 -16.99 -40.87 5.64
N THR A 418 -17.01 -40.91 6.97
CA THR A 418 -16.38 -41.95 7.79
C THR A 418 -17.41 -42.61 8.68
N VAL A 419 -17.27 -43.92 8.88
CA VAL A 419 -18.18 -44.70 9.73
C VAL A 419 -17.81 -44.47 11.20
N ILE A 420 -18.78 -44.05 12.02
CA ILE A 420 -18.61 -43.97 13.48
C ILE A 420 -19.01 -45.30 14.12
N SER A 421 -20.13 -45.88 13.70
CA SER A 421 -20.64 -47.16 14.23
C SER A 421 -21.33 -47.97 13.12
N GLY A 422 -20.87 -49.18 12.88
CA GLY A 422 -21.34 -50.04 11.78
C GLY A 422 -20.18 -50.65 10.99
N GLU A 423 -20.49 -51.46 9.98
CA GLU A 423 -19.49 -52.00 9.03
C GLU A 423 -19.77 -51.58 7.58
N GLY A 424 -20.89 -50.90 7.33
CA GLY A 424 -21.29 -50.44 6.01
C GLY A 424 -20.35 -49.39 5.44
N THR A 425 -20.04 -49.53 4.14
CA THR A 425 -19.27 -48.50 3.42
C THR A 425 -20.23 -47.38 2.99
N PRO A 426 -20.04 -46.13 3.45
CA PRO A 426 -20.89 -45.03 3.04
C PRO A 426 -20.72 -44.75 1.54
N LEU A 427 -21.76 -44.20 0.91
CA LEU A 427 -21.70 -43.73 -0.47
C LEU A 427 -22.03 -42.23 -0.51
N LEU A 428 -21.13 -41.47 -1.13
CA LEU A 428 -21.35 -40.08 -1.51
C LEU A 428 -21.62 -40.02 -3.02
N GLU A 429 -22.70 -39.36 -3.42
CA GLU A 429 -22.98 -39.02 -4.81
C GLU A 429 -23.11 -37.50 -4.99
N GLY A 430 -23.02 -37.02 -6.24
CA GLY A 430 -23.15 -35.59 -6.54
C GLY A 430 -21.83 -34.82 -6.47
N GLN A 431 -21.89 -33.52 -6.19
CA GLN A 431 -20.71 -32.67 -6.10
C GLN A 431 -20.06 -32.83 -4.72
N THR A 432 -18.93 -33.53 -4.65
CA THR A 432 -18.23 -33.81 -3.38
C THR A 432 -16.95 -33.00 -3.21
N SER A 433 -16.64 -32.15 -4.19
CA SER A 433 -15.55 -31.20 -4.13
C SER A 433 -15.92 -29.88 -4.80
N ALA A 434 -15.25 -28.81 -4.37
CA ALA A 434 -15.39 -27.50 -4.97
C ALA A 434 -14.02 -26.85 -5.10
N LYS A 435 -13.87 -26.08 -6.18
CA LYS A 435 -12.74 -25.20 -6.38
C LYS A 435 -13.12 -23.81 -5.91
N TYR A 436 -12.19 -23.14 -5.26
CA TYR A 436 -12.38 -21.74 -4.91
C TYR A 436 -12.50 -20.85 -6.17
N GLN A 437 -13.49 -19.95 -6.19
CA GLN A 437 -13.70 -18.95 -7.23
C GLN A 437 -13.99 -17.60 -6.56
N ALA A 438 -13.28 -16.54 -6.97
CA ALA A 438 -13.40 -15.16 -6.48
C ALA A 438 -14.67 -14.86 -5.66
N GLY A 439 -14.54 -14.86 -4.33
CA GLY A 439 -15.65 -14.65 -3.38
C GLY A 439 -16.19 -15.91 -2.69
N GLY A 440 -15.61 -17.09 -2.94
CA GLY A 440 -15.89 -18.28 -2.15
C GLY A 440 -15.67 -19.62 -2.86
N ALA A 441 -15.94 -20.71 -2.16
CA ALA A 441 -16.16 -22.01 -2.78
C ALA A 441 -17.56 -22.50 -2.41
N THR A 442 -18.22 -23.22 -3.31
CA THR A 442 -19.58 -23.72 -3.07
C THR A 442 -19.67 -25.21 -3.37
N ILE A 443 -20.17 -25.98 -2.40
CA ILE A 443 -20.60 -27.37 -2.59
C ILE A 443 -22.13 -27.41 -2.62
N SER A 444 -22.71 -27.99 -3.68
CA SER A 444 -24.17 -28.09 -3.85
C SER A 444 -24.58 -29.45 -4.41
N GLY A 445 -25.70 -30.02 -3.92
CA GLY A 445 -26.26 -31.25 -4.48
C GLY A 445 -25.49 -32.54 -4.15
N ALA A 446 -24.63 -32.54 -3.13
CA ALA A 446 -24.06 -33.76 -2.56
C ALA A 446 -25.18 -34.59 -1.90
N VAL A 447 -25.21 -35.91 -2.13
CA VAL A 447 -26.20 -36.83 -1.55
C VAL A 447 -25.46 -37.86 -0.71
N LEU A 448 -25.92 -38.05 0.53
CA LEU A 448 -25.33 -38.99 1.49
C LEU A 448 -26.18 -40.27 1.56
N TYR A 449 -25.53 -41.43 1.43
CA TYR A 449 -26.17 -42.73 1.63
C TYR A 449 -25.45 -43.52 2.72
N GLY A 450 -26.24 -44.06 3.64
CA GLY A 450 -25.80 -44.96 4.71
C GLY A 450 -26.70 -46.19 4.83
N TYR A 451 -26.20 -47.20 5.53
CA TYR A 451 -26.94 -48.40 5.87
C TYR A 451 -27.80 -48.19 7.12
N PRO A 452 -28.96 -48.87 7.23
CA PRO A 452 -29.83 -48.79 8.40
C PRO A 452 -29.12 -49.12 9.72
N ASN A 453 -29.41 -48.35 10.77
CA ASN A 453 -28.88 -48.46 12.13
C ASN A 453 -27.36 -48.26 12.25
N GLU A 454 -26.76 -47.55 11.29
CA GLU A 454 -25.35 -47.13 11.34
C GLU A 454 -25.26 -45.61 11.50
N THR A 455 -24.13 -45.15 12.05
CA THR A 455 -23.84 -43.74 12.28
C THR A 455 -22.59 -43.35 11.51
N TYR A 456 -22.63 -42.19 10.84
CA TYR A 456 -21.55 -41.72 10.00
C TYR A 456 -21.19 -40.26 10.33
N LEU A 457 -19.93 -39.92 10.12
CA LEU A 457 -19.36 -38.58 10.21
C LEU A 457 -18.99 -38.09 8.82
N THR A 458 -19.58 -36.98 8.37
CA THR A 458 -19.11 -36.25 7.19
C THR A 458 -18.08 -35.20 7.61
N ARG A 459 -16.87 -35.29 7.05
CA ARG A 459 -15.76 -34.35 7.22
C ARG A 459 -15.60 -33.55 5.94
N LEU A 460 -15.39 -32.24 6.09
CA LEU A 460 -14.93 -31.37 5.02
C LEU A 460 -13.46 -31.04 5.27
N THR A 461 -12.61 -31.36 4.30
CA THR A 461 -11.20 -30.99 4.31
C THR A 461 -10.99 -29.87 3.31
N VAL A 462 -10.34 -28.81 3.75
CA VAL A 462 -9.99 -27.66 2.92
C VAL A 462 -8.47 -27.69 2.76
N GLY A 463 -7.95 -28.13 1.61
CA GLY A 463 -6.54 -28.53 1.52
C GLY A 463 -5.87 -28.25 0.17
N GLY A 464 -4.65 -27.69 0.26
CA GLY A 464 -3.70 -27.44 -0.83
C GLY A 464 -2.27 -27.13 -0.35
N HIS A 465 -2.09 -26.68 0.89
CA HIS A 465 -0.80 -26.68 1.61
C HIS A 465 -1.03 -26.85 3.12
N ASP A 466 -0.04 -27.44 3.79
CA ASP A 466 -0.11 -28.10 5.10
C ASP A 466 -0.94 -27.41 6.21
N SER A 467 -1.82 -28.19 6.85
CA SER A 467 -2.27 -28.08 8.25
C SER A 467 -3.50 -27.22 8.63
N LEU A 468 -4.64 -27.41 7.97
CA LEU A 468 -5.94 -27.09 8.59
C LEU A 468 -6.98 -28.21 8.39
N ASP A 469 -6.76 -29.37 9.03
CA ASP A 469 -7.78 -30.41 9.17
C ASP A 469 -8.81 -29.97 10.22
N LEU A 470 -9.80 -29.17 9.81
CA LEU A 470 -10.93 -28.80 10.67
C LEU A 470 -12.09 -29.75 10.47
N ASN A 471 -12.36 -30.56 11.51
CA ASN A 471 -13.50 -31.46 11.55
C ASN A 471 -14.77 -30.71 11.91
N VAL A 472 -15.51 -30.23 10.92
CA VAL A 472 -16.90 -29.80 11.13
C VAL A 472 -17.79 -31.02 10.98
N THR A 473 -18.47 -31.43 12.05
CA THR A 473 -19.55 -32.42 11.97
C THR A 473 -20.75 -31.71 11.35
N LEU A 474 -20.95 -31.92 10.05
CA LEU A 474 -22.06 -31.29 9.34
C LEU A 474 -23.40 -31.90 9.78
N VAL A 475 -23.46 -33.23 9.91
CA VAL A 475 -24.69 -33.99 10.11
C VAL A 475 -24.35 -35.36 10.75
N GLU A 476 -25.06 -35.77 11.79
CA GLU A 476 -25.17 -37.19 12.15
C GLU A 476 -26.27 -37.82 11.30
N LEU A 477 -25.89 -38.76 10.43
CA LEU A 477 -26.84 -39.47 9.59
C LEU A 477 -27.31 -40.74 10.33
N GLU A 478 -28.44 -40.64 11.03
CA GLU A 478 -29.13 -41.82 11.56
C GLU A 478 -30.05 -42.41 10.48
N VAL A 479 -29.68 -43.58 9.98
CA VAL A 479 -30.53 -44.30 9.02
C VAL A 479 -31.49 -45.18 9.79
N TRP A 480 -32.75 -44.74 9.92
CA TRP A 480 -33.78 -45.53 10.59
C TRP A 480 -34.17 -46.73 9.73
N ALA A 481 -34.23 -47.91 10.36
CA ALA A 481 -34.72 -49.11 9.70
C ALA A 481 -36.24 -49.07 9.55
N GLU A 482 -36.75 -48.38 8.53
CA GLU A 482 -38.13 -48.59 8.06
C GLU A 482 -38.18 -48.93 6.57
N GLY A 483 -38.09 -50.24 6.30
CA GLY A 483 -38.82 -50.92 5.23
C GLY A 483 -38.51 -50.51 3.79
N GLY A 484 -37.51 -51.16 3.17
CA GLY A 484 -37.49 -51.29 1.71
C GLY A 484 -36.09 -51.33 1.10
N LEU A 485 -35.61 -52.54 0.84
CA LEU A 485 -34.50 -52.91 -0.06
C LEU A 485 -34.14 -51.83 -1.12
N HIS A 486 -32.94 -51.25 -1.04
CA HIS A 486 -32.28 -50.60 -2.18
C HIS A 486 -31.09 -51.46 -2.62
N VAL A 487 -31.39 -52.38 -3.53
CA VAL A 487 -30.39 -53.18 -4.25
C VAL A 487 -29.79 -52.30 -5.34
N GLY A 488 -28.54 -51.87 -5.14
CA GLY A 488 -27.72 -51.31 -6.21
C GLY A 488 -27.58 -52.33 -7.35
N ARG A 489 -28.12 -52.01 -8.52
CA ARG A 489 -28.06 -52.86 -9.72
C ARG A 489 -26.75 -52.58 -10.45
N ARG A 490 -25.77 -53.48 -10.34
CA ARG A 490 -24.63 -53.56 -11.28
C ARG A 490 -25.12 -54.11 -12.62
N GLU A 491 -24.87 -53.41 -13.72
CA GLU A 491 -24.98 -53.97 -15.07
C GLU A 491 -23.87 -55.02 -15.28
N GLY A 492 -24.25 -56.23 -15.68
CA GLY A 492 -23.28 -57.25 -16.10
C GLY A 492 -23.78 -58.68 -16.02
N THR A 493 -24.29 -59.18 -17.16
CA THR A 493 -24.32 -60.59 -17.57
C THR A 493 -25.34 -61.56 -16.96
N VAL A 494 -25.91 -62.35 -17.88
CA VAL A 494 -27.06 -63.26 -17.81
C VAL A 494 -26.82 -64.51 -16.97
N LEU A 495 -27.81 -64.92 -16.16
CA LEU A 495 -28.25 -66.32 -16.05
C LEU A 495 -29.64 -66.41 -15.40
N SER A 496 -30.51 -67.16 -16.07
CA SER A 496 -31.91 -67.42 -15.76
C SER A 496 -32.10 -68.38 -14.57
N ALA A 497 -33.10 -68.10 -13.72
CA ALA A 497 -33.97 -69.12 -13.16
C ALA A 497 -35.28 -68.49 -12.63
N MET A 498 -36.34 -69.27 -12.74
CA MET A 498 -37.76 -68.92 -12.77
C MET A 498 -38.44 -68.71 -11.41
N ASN A 499 -39.65 -68.13 -11.50
CA ASN A 499 -40.86 -68.28 -10.66
C ASN A 499 -40.94 -67.53 -9.33
N HIS A 500 -42.10 -67.06 -8.87
CA HIS A 500 -43.42 -66.64 -9.41
C HIS A 500 -44.23 -66.27 -8.15
N SER A 501 -44.99 -65.18 -8.15
CA SER A 501 -46.24 -65.03 -7.36
C SER A 501 -46.91 -63.72 -7.78
N HIS A 502 -48.22 -63.52 -7.79
CA HIS A 502 -49.40 -64.37 -7.91
C HIS A 502 -50.56 -63.39 -8.20
N ALA A 503 -51.55 -63.77 -9.02
CA ALA A 503 -52.86 -63.12 -8.99
C ALA A 503 -53.99 -64.05 -9.49
N TYR A 504 -55.00 -64.21 -8.63
CA TYR A 504 -56.41 -64.61 -8.80
C TYR A 504 -56.83 -66.06 -9.14
N GLY A 505 -57.76 -66.57 -8.31
CA GLY A 505 -58.87 -67.46 -8.71
C GLY A 505 -59.04 -68.73 -7.85
N PRO A 506 -60.17 -68.94 -7.15
CA PRO A 506 -60.32 -70.01 -6.15
C PRO A 506 -60.86 -71.31 -6.74
N ILE A 507 -60.65 -72.46 -6.08
CA ILE A 507 -61.61 -73.59 -5.95
C ILE A 507 -61.05 -74.68 -4.99
N ALA A 508 -61.90 -74.98 -4.00
CA ALA A 508 -62.18 -76.26 -3.34
C ALA A 508 -61.09 -77.12 -2.65
N SER A 509 -61.33 -77.29 -1.33
CA SER A 509 -61.35 -78.55 -0.55
C SER A 509 -60.15 -79.50 -0.61
N LEU A 510 -59.48 -79.72 0.53
CA LEU A 510 -59.77 -80.82 1.45
C LEU A 510 -58.67 -80.92 2.53
N GLU A 511 -59.15 -80.95 3.77
CA GLU A 511 -58.69 -81.77 4.90
C GLU A 511 -57.20 -81.90 5.31
N ARG A 512 -57.04 -81.61 6.62
CA ARG A 512 -56.29 -82.34 7.66
C ARG A 512 -54.85 -81.93 7.99
N ASN A 513 -54.76 -81.43 9.22
CA ASN A 513 -53.89 -81.86 10.31
C ASN A 513 -52.38 -81.90 10.03
N ALA A 514 -51.64 -81.00 10.69
CA ALA A 514 -50.87 -81.41 11.87
C ALA A 514 -50.26 -80.18 12.56
N ASP A 515 -50.49 -80.14 13.88
CA ASP A 515 -49.77 -79.37 14.89
C ASP A 515 -48.25 -79.67 14.91
N LEU A 516 -47.57 -78.81 15.71
CA LEU A 516 -46.27 -78.98 16.41
C LEU A 516 -45.14 -78.15 15.78
N SER A 517 -44.80 -76.96 16.32
CA SER A 517 -44.19 -76.62 17.62
C SER A 517 -42.68 -76.83 17.70
N CYS A 518 -42.01 -75.72 18.04
CA CYS A 518 -40.83 -75.55 18.90
C CYS A 518 -39.41 -75.93 18.43
N GLY A 519 -38.54 -74.91 18.58
CA GLY A 519 -37.12 -75.03 18.96
C GLY A 519 -36.17 -75.23 17.78
N ARG A 520 -35.08 -74.49 17.64
CA ARG A 520 -34.23 -73.80 18.61
C ARG A 520 -33.51 -72.64 17.94
#